data_AF-A0A655AJ41-F1
#
_entry.id   AF-A0A655AJ41-F1
#
_cell.length_a   1.000
_cell.length_b   1.000
_cell.length_c   1.000
_cell.angle_alpha   90.00
_cell.angle_beta   90.00
_cell.angle_gamma   90.00
#
_symmetry.space_group_name_H-M   'P 1'
#
loop_
_entity.id
_entity.type
_entity.pdbx_description
1 polymer ?
#
loop_
_entity_poly.entity_id
_entity_poly.type
_entity_poly.pdbx_seq_one_letter_code
_entity_poly.pdbx_strand_id
1 'polypeptide(L)' 'MRTDSSDLPWHRVIRASGRPAQHLATRQLELLRAEGVLSVDGRVALSEIRYEFPPG' A
#
# COMPACT_ATOMS: atom_id res chain seq x y z
N MET A 1 21.34 4.62 -16.26
CA MET A 1 20.74 4.62 -14.91
C MET A 1 19.27 4.99 -15.07
N ARG A 2 18.37 4.01 -14.93
CA ARG A 2 16.92 4.20 -15.00
C ARG A 2 16.40 3.74 -13.64
N THR A 3 16.38 4.64 -12.67
CA THR A 3 15.72 4.37 -11.38
C THR A 3 14.26 4.69 -11.62
N ASP A 4 13.58 3.78 -12.33
CA ASP A 4 12.15 3.92 -12.55
C ASP A 4 11.51 3.63 -11.20
N SER A 5 10.76 4.59 -10.68
CA SER A 5 9.96 4.43 -9.47
C SER A 5 9.02 3.20 -9.54
N SER A 6 8.86 2.57 -10.71
CA SER A 6 8.21 1.26 -10.89
C SER A 6 8.92 0.08 -10.23
N ASP A 7 10.26 0.08 -10.13
CA ASP A 7 10.99 -1.04 -9.51
C ASP A 7 10.82 -1.04 -7.98
N LEU A 8 10.56 0.14 -7.41
CA LEU A 8 10.26 0.27 -6.00
C LEU A 8 8.79 -0.13 -5.74
N PRO A 9 8.51 -0.88 -4.66
CA PRO A 9 7.14 -1.29 -4.31
C PRO A 9 6.36 -0.10 -3.71
N TRP A 10 6.16 0.95 -4.50
CA TRP A 10 5.48 2.19 -4.09
C TRP A 10 4.06 1.93 -3.58
N HIS A 11 3.39 0.88 -4.07
CA HIS A 11 2.04 0.52 -3.68
C HIS A 11 1.93 0.09 -2.21
N ARG A 12 3.05 -0.26 -1.56
CA ARG A 12 3.10 -0.53 -0.11
C ARG A 12 3.02 0.74 0.75
N VAL A 13 3.24 1.92 0.15
CA VAL A 13 3.12 3.21 0.86
C VAL A 13 1.68 3.71 0.75
N ILE A 14 0.95 3.66 1.86
CA ILE A 14 -0.43 4.12 1.98
C ILE A 14 -0.50 5.29 2.97
N ARG A 15 -1.40 6.24 2.73
CA ARG A 15 -1.69 7.33 3.67
C ARG A 15 -2.19 6.77 5.00
N ALA A 16 -1.95 7.49 6.10
CA ALA A 16 -2.39 7.09 7.44
C ALA A 16 -3.91 6.81 7.58
N SER A 17 -4.75 7.34 6.69
CA SER A 17 -6.18 7.02 6.64
C SER A 17 -6.51 5.60 6.18
N GLY A 18 -5.54 4.88 5.62
CA GLY A 18 -5.71 3.59 4.95
C GLY A 18 -6.28 3.72 3.53
N ARG A 19 -6.45 4.94 3.01
CA ARG A 19 -7.02 5.18 1.67
C ARG A 19 -5.94 5.63 0.67
N PRO A 20 -5.77 4.91 -0.45
CA PRO A 20 -4.90 5.30 -1.56
C PRO A 20 -5.21 6.70 -2.12
N ALA A 21 -4.27 7.24 -2.91
CA ALA A 21 -4.55 8.42 -3.71
C ALA A 21 -5.56 8.11 -4.81
N GLN A 22 -6.56 8.97 -5.02
CA GLN A 22 -7.69 8.70 -5.91
C GLN A 22 -7.25 8.30 -7.33
N HIS A 23 -6.23 8.97 -7.87
CA HIS A 23 -5.68 8.70 -9.20
C HIS A 23 -4.81 7.43 -9.29
N LEU A 24 -4.44 6.82 -8.16
CA LEU A 24 -3.68 5.57 -8.09
C LEU A 24 -4.47 4.43 -7.44
N ALA A 25 -5.70 4.70 -6.98
CA ALA A 25 -6.42 3.81 -6.07
C ALA A 25 -6.59 2.41 -6.67
N THR A 26 -7.07 2.33 -7.92
CA THR A 26 -7.26 1.05 -8.61
C THR A 26 -5.97 0.25 -8.68
N ARG A 27 -4.91 0.83 -9.28
CA ARG A 27 -3.62 0.14 -9.45
C ARG A 27 -2.99 -0.25 -8.12
N GLN A 28 -3.05 0.64 -7.13
CA GLN A 28 -2.48 0.38 -5.81
C GLN A 28 -3.20 -0.77 -5.11
N LEU A 29 -4.54 -0.79 -5.14
CA LEU A 29 -5.33 -1.85 -4.53
C LEU A 29 -5.17 -3.19 -5.24
N GLU A 30 -5.02 -3.20 -6.57
CA GLU A 30 -4.73 -4.42 -7.34
C GLU A 30 -3.39 -5.03 -6.96
N LEU A 31 -2.33 -4.20 -6.87
CA LEU A 31 -1.00 -4.66 -6.47
C LEU A 31 -0.99 -5.15 -5.01
N LEU A 32 -1.65 -4.44 -4.11
CA LEU A 32 -1.80 -4.86 -2.72
C LEU A 32 -2.58 -6.18 -2.60
N ARG A 33 -3.65 -6.35 -3.38
CA ARG A 33 -4.43 -7.59 -3.43
C ARG A 33 -3.60 -8.76 -3.94
N ALA A 34 -2.72 -8.54 -4.93
CA ALA A 34 -1.79 -9.55 -5.41
C ALA A 34 -0.79 -10.00 -4.33
N GLU A 35 -0.50 -9.15 -3.35
CA GLU A 35 0.29 -9.49 -2.15
C GLU A 35 -0.56 -10.05 -0.98
N GLY A 36 -1.87 -10.22 -1.17
CA GLY A 36 -2.79 -10.72 -0.14
C GLY A 36 -3.33 -9.64 0.81
N VAL A 37 -3.04 -8.36 0.56
CA VAL A 37 -3.59 -7.25 1.33
C VAL A 37 -4.98 -6.90 0.82
N LEU A 38 -5.99 -7.12 1.67
CA LEU A 38 -7.38 -6.82 1.35
C LEU A 38 -7.74 -5.37 1.72
N SER A 39 -8.74 -4.84 1.02
CA SER A 39 -9.36 -3.55 1.33
C SER A 39 -10.87 -3.70 1.39
N VAL A 40 -11.49 -2.90 2.25
CA VAL A 40 -12.95 -2.79 2.40
C VAL A 40 -13.32 -1.37 1.98
N ASP A 41 -14.21 -1.22 1.00
CA ASP A 41 -14.62 0.08 0.44
C ASP A 41 -13.45 1.00 0.08
N GLY A 42 -12.40 0.41 -0.52
CA GLY A 42 -11.18 1.11 -0.92
C GLY A 42 -10.29 1.56 0.24
N ARG A 43 -10.53 1.05 1.46
CA ARG A 43 -9.73 1.31 2.66
C ARG A 43 -9.03 0.04 3.13
N VAL A 44 -7.73 0.15 3.38
CA VAL A 44 -6.90 -0.91 3.95
C VAL A 44 -6.90 -0.81 5.49
N ALA A 45 -7.06 -1.95 6.16
CA ALA A 45 -7.04 -2.05 7.62
C ALA A 45 -5.60 -1.99 8.17
N LEU A 46 -5.01 -0.79 8.19
CA LEU A 46 -3.60 -0.59 8.60
C LEU A 46 -3.26 -1.15 9.98
N SER A 47 -4.23 -1.21 10.91
CA SER A 47 -4.03 -1.78 12.24
C SER A 47 -3.60 -3.24 12.23
N GLU A 48 -4.04 -4.00 11.22
CA GLU A 48 -3.82 -5.45 11.10
C GLU A 48 -2.54 -5.79 10.34
N ILE A 49 -2.08 -4.89 9.47
CA ILE A 49 -0.99 -5.17 8.51
C ILE A 49 0.22 -4.24 8.63
N ARG A 50 0.18 -3.26 9.54
CA ARG A 50 1.30 -2.33 9.72
C ARG A 50 2.55 -3.09 10.17
N TYR A 51 3.68 -2.70 9.61
CA TYR A 51 4.97 -3.15 10.10
C TYR A 51 5.20 -2.63 11.52
N GLU A 52 5.50 -3.53 12.45
CA GLU A 52 5.93 -3.18 13.79
C GLU A 52 7.45 -3.03 13.79
N PHE A 53 7.92 -1.83 14.13
CA PHE A 53 9.35 -1.60 14.29
C PHE A 53 9.81 -2.29 15.57
N PRO A 54 10.92 -3.04 15.54
CA PRO A 54 11.48 -3.61 16.76
C PRO A 54 11.81 -2.48 17.76
N PRO A 55 11.66 -2.72 19.06
CA PRO A 55 12.14 -1.78 20.07
C PRO A 55 13.65 -1.56 19.90
N GLY A 56 14.08 -0.31 20.05
CA GLY A 56 15.49 0.10 19.94
C GLY A 56 16.33 -0.23 21.15
#